data_AF-A0A8K0KV73-F1
#
_entry.id   AF-A0A8K0KV73-F1
#
_cell.length_a   1.000
_cell.length_b   1.000
_cell.length_c   1.000
_cell.angle_alpha   90.00
_cell.angle_beta   90.00
_cell.angle_gamma   90.00
#
_symmetry.space_group_name_H-M   'P 1'
#
loop_
_entity.id
_entity.type
_entity.pdbx_description
1 polymer ?
#
loop_
_entity_poly.entity_id
_entity_poly.type
_entity_poly.pdbx_seq_one_letter_code
_entity_poly.pdbx_strand_id
1 'polypeptide(L)'
;MSSSELCESETHVLECFAFDPHEKKYTKLSTKRGIGPNDVLIKTTHSGLCYTDVHAKTRGCGLGHEGVGVVEKIGVAVKNLEAGDRLPDWFNVLPLLDRMARIVLMTIQNKPLSIPYMPFILPGHRIISSTEASRKNHLEMLEFAARNHIKP
;
A
#
# COMPACT_ATOMS: atom_id res chain seq x y z
N MET A 1 -35.75 -30.59 1.73
CA MET A 1 -34.97 -30.28 0.52
C MET A 1 -35.07 -28.77 0.35
N SER A 2 -34.05 -27.94 0.45
CA SER A 2 -32.62 -28.11 0.29
C SER A 2 -31.89 -27.21 1.28
N SER A 3 -30.79 -27.72 1.79
CA SER A 3 -29.74 -27.06 2.56
C SER A 3 -29.41 -25.68 1.99
N SER A 4 -29.54 -24.64 2.81
CA SER A 4 -28.88 -23.36 2.54
C SER A 4 -27.38 -23.59 2.72
N GLU A 5 -26.69 -23.75 1.60
CA GLU A 5 -25.24 -23.78 1.52
C GLU A 5 -24.68 -22.58 2.31
N LEU A 6 -24.04 -22.88 3.43
CA LEU A 6 -23.12 -21.96 4.09
C LEU A 6 -22.04 -21.69 3.05
N CYS A 7 -22.13 -20.56 2.35
CA CYS A 7 -21.10 -20.08 1.45
C CYS A 7 -19.79 -20.02 2.26
N GLU A 8 -18.87 -20.95 2.01
CA GLU A 8 -17.54 -20.91 2.59
C GLU A 8 -16.98 -19.53 2.27
N SER A 9 -16.74 -18.71 3.30
CA SER A 9 -16.17 -17.38 3.11
C SER A 9 -14.85 -17.54 2.38
N GLU A 10 -14.79 -17.12 1.12
CA GLU A 10 -13.64 -17.33 0.26
C GLU A 10 -12.36 -16.80 0.96
N THR A 11 -11.47 -17.72 1.34
CA THR A 11 -10.26 -17.35 2.10
C THR A 11 -9.11 -17.09 1.15
N HIS A 12 -8.35 -16.03 1.42
CA HIS A 12 -7.18 -15.62 0.68
C HIS A 12 -5.90 -15.93 1.45
N VAL A 13 -4.87 -16.40 0.75
CA VAL A 13 -3.54 -16.60 1.32
C VAL A 13 -2.79 -15.28 1.25
N LEU A 14 -2.45 -14.73 2.40
CA LEU A 14 -1.58 -13.57 2.51
C LEU A 14 -0.17 -14.06 2.83
N GLU A 15 0.79 -13.61 2.04
CA GLU A 15 2.19 -13.95 2.20
C GLU A 15 3.00 -12.68 2.47
N CYS A 16 3.94 -12.78 3.40
CA CYS A 16 4.88 -11.70 3.68
C CYS A 16 6.24 -12.28 4.08
N PHE A 17 7.25 -11.43 4.14
CA PHE A 17 8.56 -11.79 4.68
C PHE A 17 8.69 -11.24 6.10
N ALA A 18 9.24 -12.06 7.00
CA ALA A 18 9.61 -11.66 8.35
C ALA A 18 11.08 -12.00 8.59
N PHE A 19 11.74 -11.24 9.46
CA PHE A 19 13.12 -11.51 9.84
C PHE A 19 13.17 -12.46 11.04
N ASP A 20 13.87 -13.57 10.89
CA ASP A 20 14.19 -14.49 11.98
C ASP A 20 15.46 -14.02 12.71
N PRO A 21 15.38 -13.61 13.99
CA PRO A 21 16.52 -13.13 14.74
C PRO A 21 17.54 -14.21 15.12
N HIS A 22 17.12 -15.48 15.20
CA HIS A 22 17.99 -16.61 15.54
C HIS A 22 18.85 -17.00 14.34
N GLU A 23 18.18 -17.19 13.19
CA GLU A 23 18.83 -17.60 11.95
C GLU A 23 19.49 -16.42 11.22
N LYS A 24 19.09 -15.17 11.54
CA LYS A 24 19.48 -13.93 10.87
C LYS A 24 19.14 -13.94 9.38
N LYS A 25 17.96 -14.43 9.02
CA LYS A 25 17.47 -14.59 7.63
C LYS A 25 16.03 -14.11 7.52
N TYR A 26 15.60 -13.81 6.31
CA TYR A 26 14.19 -13.57 6.03
C TYR A 26 13.50 -14.86 5.67
N THR A 27 12.38 -15.11 6.31
CA THR A 27 11.54 -16.28 6.07
C THR A 27 10.16 -15.83 5.61
N LYS A 28 9.53 -16.68 4.80
CA LYS A 28 8.18 -16.42 4.31
C LYS A 28 7.18 -16.83 5.38
N LEU A 29 6.31 -15.91 5.78
CA LEU A 29 5.14 -16.19 6.59
C LEU A 29 3.92 -16.25 5.68
N SER A 30 2.97 -17.11 6.03
CA SER A 30 1.69 -17.18 5.34
C SER A 30 0.55 -17.27 6.34
N THR A 31 -0.58 -16.67 6.01
CA THR A 31 -1.83 -16.80 6.76
C THR A 31 -3.00 -16.84 5.79
N LYS A 32 -4.09 -17.47 6.19
CA LYS A 32 -5.35 -17.46 5.44
C LYS A 32 -6.33 -16.51 6.11
N ARG A 33 -6.91 -15.59 5.34
CA ARG A 33 -7.93 -14.65 5.84
C ARG A 33 -9.04 -14.50 4.82
N GLY A 34 -10.29 -14.51 5.28
CA GLY A 34 -11.42 -14.04 4.48
C GLY A 34 -11.44 -12.52 4.38
N ILE A 35 -12.22 -11.99 3.43
CA ILE A 35 -12.46 -10.55 3.30
C ILE A 35 -13.68 -10.17 4.12
N GLY A 36 -13.49 -9.33 5.13
CA GLY A 36 -14.59 -8.76 5.91
C GLY A 36 -15.36 -7.69 5.13
N PRO A 37 -16.54 -7.26 5.62
CA PRO A 37 -17.39 -6.31 4.91
C PRO A 37 -16.71 -4.98 4.55
N ASN A 38 -15.75 -4.51 5.35
CA ASN A 38 -15.05 -3.24 5.15
C ASN A 38 -13.62 -3.41 4.61
N ASP A 39 -13.21 -4.65 4.32
CA ASP A 39 -11.83 -4.94 3.95
C ASP A 39 -11.61 -4.70 2.45
N VAL A 40 -10.37 -4.38 2.10
CA VAL A 40 -9.91 -4.32 0.70
C VAL A 40 -8.71 -5.25 0.58
N LEU A 41 -8.82 -6.23 -0.30
CA LEU A 41 -7.68 -7.09 -0.65
C LEU A 41 -6.88 -6.40 -1.75
N ILE A 42 -5.61 -6.12 -1.45
CA ILE A 42 -4.69 -5.48 -2.39
C ILE A 42 -3.65 -6.52 -2.82
N LYS A 43 -3.53 -6.73 -4.12
CA LYS A 43 -2.40 -7.42 -4.71
C LYS A 43 -1.20 -6.48 -4.74
N THR A 44 -0.40 -6.54 -3.69
CA THR A 44 0.83 -5.74 -3.56
C THR A 44 1.78 -6.04 -4.72
N THR A 45 2.28 -4.99 -5.36
CA THR A 45 3.26 -5.08 -6.46
C THR A 45 4.64 -4.66 -6.01
N HIS A 46 4.73 -3.66 -5.12
CA HIS A 46 5.95 -3.08 -4.59
C HIS A 46 5.69 -2.61 -3.15
N SER A 47 6.75 -2.48 -2.35
CA SER A 47 6.71 -1.82 -1.04
C SER A 47 7.95 -0.96 -0.88
N GLY A 48 7.78 0.24 -0.32
CA GLY A 48 8.89 1.03 0.19
C GLY A 48 9.61 0.30 1.34
N LEU A 49 10.88 0.68 1.56
CA LEU A 49 11.65 0.29 2.74
C LEU A 49 11.83 1.53 3.61
N CYS A 50 11.33 1.43 4.83
CA CYS A 50 11.41 2.49 5.81
C CYS A 50 12.33 2.07 6.97
N TYR A 51 12.97 3.06 7.61
CA TYR A 51 13.83 2.79 8.77
C TYR A 51 13.06 2.13 9.92
N THR A 52 11.75 2.38 10.04
CA THR A 52 10.89 1.69 11.00
C THR A 52 10.85 0.17 10.76
N ASP A 53 10.97 -0.30 9.52
CA ASP A 53 11.03 -1.74 9.25
C ASP A 53 12.28 -2.37 9.90
N VAL A 54 13.42 -1.66 9.90
CA VAL A 54 14.66 -2.12 10.56
C VAL A 54 14.46 -2.25 12.07
N HIS A 55 13.76 -1.31 12.71
CA HIS A 55 13.46 -1.36 14.13
C HIS A 55 12.39 -2.41 14.49
N ALA A 56 11.49 -2.73 13.56
CA ALA A 56 10.42 -3.69 13.76
C ALA A 56 10.83 -5.13 13.42
N LYS A 57 11.90 -5.35 12.64
CA LYS A 57 12.23 -6.67 12.07
C LYS A 57 12.35 -7.82 13.07
N THR A 58 12.81 -7.56 14.29
CA THR A 58 12.97 -8.60 15.33
C THR A 58 11.68 -8.89 16.11
N ARG A 59 10.57 -8.22 15.79
CA ARG A 59 9.27 -8.43 16.46
C ARG A 59 8.51 -9.64 15.93
N GLY A 60 9.04 -10.35 14.93
CA GLY A 60 8.40 -11.52 14.32
C GLY A 60 7.17 -11.19 13.46
N CYS A 61 6.95 -9.92 13.11
CA CYS A 61 5.89 -9.51 12.21
C CYS A 61 6.36 -9.50 10.75
N GLY A 62 5.40 -9.58 9.82
CA GLY A 62 5.66 -9.27 8.42
C GLY A 62 6.18 -7.84 8.27
N LEU A 63 7.11 -7.64 7.34
CA LEU A 63 7.76 -6.35 7.08
C LEU A 63 7.20 -5.67 5.82
N GLY A 64 7.39 -4.36 5.75
CA GLY A 64 6.86 -3.51 4.69
C GLY A 64 5.48 -2.96 5.06
N HIS A 65 5.43 -1.67 5.36
CA HIS A 65 4.21 -0.93 5.67
C HIS A 65 3.89 0.18 4.66
N GLU A 66 4.67 0.24 3.57
CA GLU A 66 4.55 1.23 2.49
C GLU A 66 4.22 0.51 1.16
N GLY A 67 3.28 -0.43 1.22
CA GLY A 67 2.87 -1.25 0.09
C GLY A 67 2.02 -0.49 -0.93
N VAL A 68 2.27 -0.71 -2.21
CA VAL A 68 1.42 -0.27 -3.32
C VAL A 68 1.03 -1.46 -4.20
N GLY A 69 -0.20 -1.46 -4.68
CA GLY A 69 -0.74 -2.59 -5.41
C GLY A 69 -1.99 -2.27 -6.20
N VAL A 70 -2.66 -3.34 -6.62
CA VAL A 70 -3.95 -3.28 -7.31
C VAL A 70 -5.01 -3.83 -6.38
N VAL A 71 -6.15 -3.15 -6.26
CA VAL A 71 -7.32 -3.71 -5.57
C VAL A 71 -7.72 -4.99 -6.29
N GLU A 72 -7.64 -6.12 -5.60
CA GLU A 72 -8.02 -7.43 -6.14
C GLU A 72 -9.47 -7.74 -5.82
N LYS A 73 -9.91 -7.42 -4.59
CA LYS A 73 -11.30 -7.60 -4.13
C LYS A 73 -11.67 -6.59 -3.04
N ILE A 74 -12.97 -6.38 -2.87
CA ILE A 74 -13.54 -5.49 -1.86
C ILE A 74 -14.61 -6.22 -1.04
N GLY A 75 -14.74 -5.83 0.22
CA GLY A 75 -15.86 -6.19 1.07
C GLY A 75 -17.16 -5.49 0.68
N VAL A 76 -18.29 -6.05 1.07
CA VAL A 76 -19.63 -5.62 0.64
C VAL A 76 -19.99 -4.18 1.02
N ALA A 77 -19.34 -3.63 2.06
CA ALA A 77 -19.59 -2.29 2.57
C ALA A 77 -18.63 -1.24 2.00
N VAL A 78 -17.62 -1.63 1.24
CA VAL A 78 -16.71 -0.72 0.54
C VAL A 78 -17.44 -0.08 -0.64
N LYS A 79 -17.46 1.26 -0.71
CA LYS A 79 -18.26 2.01 -1.70
C LYS A 79 -17.45 2.77 -2.75
N ASN A 80 -16.19 3.08 -2.45
CA ASN A 80 -15.40 4.05 -3.22
C ASN A 80 -14.19 3.44 -3.93
N LEU A 81 -14.15 2.11 -4.03
CA LEU A 81 -13.09 1.33 -4.68
C LEU A 81 -13.72 0.13 -5.37
N GLU A 82 -13.11 -0.29 -6.47
CA GLU A 82 -13.46 -1.51 -7.20
C GLU A 82 -12.21 -2.35 -7.55
N ALA A 83 -12.45 -3.61 -7.91
CA ALA A 83 -11.36 -4.49 -8.35
C ALA A 83 -10.69 -3.92 -9.62
N GLY A 84 -9.37 -3.80 -9.60
CA GLY A 84 -8.56 -3.20 -10.67
C GLY A 84 -8.06 -1.79 -10.37
N ASP A 85 -8.55 -1.15 -9.30
CA ASP A 85 -8.12 0.18 -8.89
C ASP A 85 -6.69 0.22 -8.35
N ARG A 86 -6.02 1.34 -8.60
CA ARG A 86 -4.70 1.70 -8.02
C ARG A 86 -4.71 3.06 -7.33
N LEU A 87 -5.71 3.88 -7.64
CA LEU A 87 -5.92 5.22 -7.08
C LEU A 87 -7.33 5.25 -6.50
N PRO A 88 -7.59 6.11 -5.51
CA PRO A 88 -8.94 6.33 -5.04
C PRO A 88 -9.75 7.11 -6.08
N ASP A 89 -11.08 7.03 -5.98
CA ASP A 89 -11.97 7.91 -6.74
C ASP A 89 -11.81 9.38 -6.30
N TRP A 90 -11.26 10.20 -7.20
CA TRP A 90 -11.01 11.62 -6.95
C TRP A 90 -12.28 12.43 -6.71
N PHE A 91 -13.44 12.03 -7.23
CA PHE A 91 -14.69 12.72 -6.91
C PHE A 91 -15.03 12.64 -5.42
N ASN A 92 -14.69 11.52 -4.79
CA ASN A 92 -14.91 11.29 -3.37
C ASN A 92 -13.80 11.86 -2.49
N VAL A 93 -12.56 11.93 -2.99
CA VAL A 93 -11.41 12.43 -2.23
C VAL A 93 -11.30 13.95 -2.22
N LEU A 94 -11.50 14.61 -3.37
CA LEU A 94 -11.27 16.06 -3.48
C LEU A 94 -12.09 16.90 -2.48
N PRO A 95 -13.37 16.60 -2.19
CA PRO A 95 -14.15 17.34 -1.19
C PRO A 95 -13.60 17.25 0.25
N LEU A 96 -12.72 16.29 0.54
CA LEU A 96 -12.12 16.10 1.86
C LEU A 96 -10.84 16.93 2.05
N LEU A 97 -10.37 17.62 1.00
CA LEU A 97 -9.14 18.40 1.03
C LEU A 97 -9.42 19.88 1.30
N ASP A 98 -8.55 20.51 2.09
CA ASP A 98 -8.56 21.97 2.26
C ASP A 98 -8.22 22.71 0.95
N ARG A 99 -8.70 23.95 0.81
CA ARG A 99 -8.36 24.80 -0.34
C ARG A 99 -6.85 24.88 -0.54
N MET A 100 -6.43 24.88 -1.80
CA MET A 100 -5.02 24.90 -2.21
C MET A 100 -4.17 23.70 -1.75
N ALA A 101 -4.82 22.57 -1.37
CA ALA A 101 -4.11 21.35 -0.99
C ALA A 101 -3.08 20.93 -2.04
N ARG A 102 -1.94 20.43 -1.55
CA ARG A 102 -0.86 19.85 -2.35
C ARG A 102 -0.96 18.33 -2.28
N ILE A 103 -1.30 17.72 -3.40
CA ILE A 103 -1.44 16.29 -3.57
C ILE A 103 -0.11 15.75 -4.13
N VAL A 104 0.51 14.83 -3.41
CA VAL A 104 1.77 14.19 -3.83
C VAL A 104 1.45 12.77 -4.27
N LEU A 105 1.63 12.48 -5.56
CA LEU A 105 1.37 11.15 -6.08
C LEU A 105 2.57 10.24 -5.82
N MET A 106 2.35 9.19 -5.04
CA MET A 106 3.36 8.17 -4.72
C MET A 106 3.14 6.84 -5.47
N THR A 107 1.97 6.65 -6.07
CA THR A 107 1.62 5.43 -6.81
C THR A 107 2.20 5.43 -8.22
N ILE A 108 2.82 4.31 -8.62
CA ILE A 108 3.32 4.09 -9.98
C ILE A 108 2.28 3.29 -10.78
N GLN A 109 1.84 3.83 -11.92
CA GLN A 109 0.99 3.14 -12.88
C GLN A 109 1.16 3.69 -14.30
N ASN A 110 0.78 2.88 -15.30
CA ASN A 110 0.83 3.25 -16.72
C ASN A 110 -0.52 3.75 -17.27
N LYS A 111 -1.59 3.77 -16.45
CA LYS A 111 -2.89 4.29 -16.83
C LYS A 111 -2.91 5.83 -16.72
N PRO A 112 -3.69 6.55 -17.55
CA PRO A 112 -3.88 7.98 -17.39
C PRO A 112 -4.41 8.36 -16.01
N LEU A 113 -3.92 9.46 -15.47
CA LEU A 113 -4.49 10.09 -14.28
C LEU A 113 -5.73 10.89 -14.69
N SER A 114 -6.92 10.41 -14.32
CA SER A 114 -8.20 11.11 -14.55
C SER A 114 -8.63 11.83 -13.29
N ILE A 115 -8.80 13.15 -13.36
CA ILE A 115 -9.18 13.99 -12.21
C ILE A 115 -10.37 14.87 -12.60
N PRO A 116 -11.39 15.00 -11.73
CA PRO A 116 -12.51 15.91 -11.95
C PRO A 116 -12.04 17.36 -12.10
N TYR A 117 -12.25 17.93 -13.29
CA TYR A 117 -11.71 19.24 -13.65
C TYR A 117 -12.17 20.35 -12.69
N MET A 118 -13.47 20.64 -12.62
CA MET A 118 -14.00 21.74 -11.79
C MET A 118 -13.73 21.54 -10.28
N PRO A 119 -13.95 20.34 -9.69
CA PRO A 119 -13.62 20.08 -8.29
C PRO A 119 -12.13 20.27 -7.97
N PHE A 120 -11.24 20.05 -8.94
CA PHE A 120 -9.80 20.26 -8.75
C PHE A 120 -9.40 21.73 -8.86
N ILE A 121 -9.89 22.45 -9.89
CA ILE A 121 -9.41 23.81 -10.19
C ILE A 121 -9.99 24.88 -9.27
N LEU A 122 -11.27 24.79 -8.87
CA LEU A 122 -11.94 25.85 -8.11
C LEU A 122 -11.30 26.09 -6.72
N PRO A 123 -10.92 25.05 -5.95
CA PRO A 123 -10.22 25.25 -4.68
C PRO A 123 -8.73 25.58 -4.86
N GLY A 124 -8.20 25.55 -6.09
CA GLY A 124 -6.80 25.83 -6.40
C GLY A 124 -5.83 24.71 -6.00
N HIS A 125 -6.27 23.45 -6.03
CA HIS A 125 -5.41 22.31 -5.66
C HIS A 125 -4.20 22.18 -6.60
N ARG A 126 -3.13 21.59 -6.08
CA ARG A 126 -1.88 21.34 -6.81
C ARG A 126 -1.54 19.87 -6.76
N ILE A 127 -1.17 19.30 -7.90
CA ILE A 127 -0.56 17.98 -7.96
C ILE A 127 0.91 18.16 -8.24
N ILE A 128 1.71 17.46 -7.44
CA ILE A 128 3.14 17.35 -7.67
C ILE A 128 3.52 15.88 -7.83
N SER A 129 4.46 15.65 -8.73
CA SER A 129 5.17 14.39 -8.84
C SER A 129 6.37 14.41 -7.91
N SER A 130 6.68 13.26 -7.30
CA SER A 130 7.95 13.03 -6.61
C SER A 130 8.54 11.75 -7.17
N THR A 131 9.50 11.88 -8.09
CA THR A 131 10.25 10.75 -8.64
C THR A 131 11.45 10.47 -7.76
N GLU A 132 11.33 9.47 -6.89
CA GLU A 132 12.38 8.92 -6.02
C GLU A 132 13.14 9.95 -5.15
N ALA A 133 13.90 9.44 -4.17
CA ALA A 133 14.83 10.29 -3.44
C ALA A 133 15.98 10.69 -4.38
N SER A 134 16.53 11.90 -4.20
CA SER A 134 17.70 12.33 -4.98
C SER A 134 18.82 11.28 -4.91
N ARG A 135 19.66 11.18 -5.95
CA ARG A 135 20.81 10.26 -5.92
C ARG A 135 21.67 10.46 -4.67
N LYS A 136 21.80 11.71 -4.20
CA LYS A 136 22.48 12.04 -2.95
C LYS A 136 21.79 11.38 -1.75
N ASN A 137 20.47 11.52 -1.61
CA ASN A 137 19.72 10.92 -0.50
C ASN A 137 19.80 9.38 -0.53
N HIS A 138 19.75 8.77 -1.72
CA HIS A 138 19.96 7.34 -1.86
C HIS A 138 21.35 6.92 -1.41
N LEU A 139 22.40 7.65 -1.81
CA LEU A 139 23.77 7.39 -1.37
C LEU A 139 23.94 7.57 0.13
N GLU A 140 23.38 8.64 0.71
CA GLU A 140 23.38 8.88 2.16
C GLU A 140 22.67 7.75 2.92
N MET A 141 21.56 7.24 2.38
CA MET A 141 20.82 6.13 2.98
C MET A 141 21.60 4.81 2.88
N LEU A 142 22.25 4.54 1.74
CA LEU A 142 23.14 3.38 1.57
C LEU A 142 24.38 3.46 2.47
N GLU A 143 24.99 4.63 2.59
CA GLU A 143 26.11 4.87 3.51
C GLU A 143 25.68 4.70 4.96
N PHE A 144 24.52 5.24 5.34
CA PHE A 144 23.94 5.04 6.66
C PHE A 144 23.72 3.55 6.93
N ALA A 145 23.14 2.82 5.98
CA ALA A 145 22.93 1.38 6.10
C ALA A 145 24.26 0.63 6.27
N ALA A 146 25.27 0.96 5.45
CA ALA A 146 26.61 0.37 5.55
C ALA A 146 27.28 0.65 6.90
N ARG A 147 27.25 1.90 7.36
CA ARG A 147 27.82 2.34 8.66
C ARG A 147 27.15 1.67 9.86
N ASN A 148 25.85 1.43 9.77
CA ASN A 148 25.07 0.81 10.84
C ASN A 148 24.92 -0.71 10.65
N HIS A 149 25.62 -1.30 9.68
CA HIS A 149 25.54 -2.71 9.33
C HIS A 149 24.09 -3.20 9.10
N ILE A 150 23.24 -2.33 8.57
CA ILE A 150 21.88 -2.67 8.13
C ILE A 150 22.03 -3.47 6.85
N LYS A 151 21.78 -4.77 6.96
CA LYS A 151 21.81 -5.73 5.84
C LYS A 151 20.39 -6.06 5.42
N PRO A 152 20.19 -6.38 4.12
CA PRO A 152 18.91 -6.85 3.59
C PRO A 152 18.30 -7.87 4.50
#